data_AF-A0A6J2XHA4-F1
#
_entry.id   AF-A0A6J2XHA4-F1
#
_cell.length_a   1.000
_cell.length_b   1.000
_cell.length_c   1.000
_cell.angle_alpha   90.00
_cell.angle_beta   90.00
_cell.angle_gamma   90.00
#
_symmetry.space_group_name_H-M   'P 1'
#
loop_
_entity.id
_entity.type
_entity.pdbx_description
1 polymer ?
#
loop_
_entity_poly.entity_id
_entity_poly.type
_entity_poly.pdbx_seq_one_letter_code
_entity_poly.pdbx_strand_id
1 'polypeptide(L)'
;MASGVTRVIHRCDDAKENQALDLSNCQLMQVPDAVYHLMRHTELKTCDLSDNVITKIPPKFAVKFNLITDLNLSHNQMSKLPEECAEMGNLERLDISHNSFISLPNCIFKMPKLHQLKASDNRIVDIEVDYLTEAPSLQTVDFQRNPITPRIHEQLSRITKIIVILSPRQTEDWEDLTI
;
A
#
# COMPACT_ATOMS: atom_id res chain seq x y z
N MET A 1 23.26 -16.99 0.76
CA MET A 1 22.98 -15.94 -0.26
C MET A 1 22.55 -16.49 -1.62
N ALA A 2 23.02 -17.66 -2.09
CA ALA A 2 22.62 -18.20 -3.40
C ALA A 2 21.12 -18.57 -3.55
N SER A 3 20.46 -19.02 -2.48
CA SER A 3 19.04 -19.47 -2.54
C SER A 3 18.02 -18.34 -2.80
N GLY A 4 18.30 -17.12 -2.35
CA GLY A 4 17.38 -15.98 -2.54
C GLY A 4 17.33 -15.51 -4.00
N VAL A 5 18.50 -15.42 -4.65
CA VAL A 5 18.61 -14.97 -6.04
C VAL A 5 17.97 -15.97 -7.00
N THR A 6 18.23 -17.28 -6.83
CA THR A 6 17.60 -18.32 -7.66
C THR A 6 16.07 -18.31 -7.54
N ARG A 7 15.55 -18.05 -6.34
CA ARG A 7 14.12 -17.93 -6.08
C ARG A 7 13.50 -16.74 -6.83
N VAL A 8 14.12 -15.57 -6.74
CA VAL A 8 13.67 -14.37 -7.47
C VAL A 8 13.66 -14.62 -8.98
N ILE A 9 14.70 -15.26 -9.52
CA ILE A 9 14.79 -15.55 -10.97
C ILE A 9 13.64 -16.48 -11.40
N HIS A 10 13.42 -17.59 -10.68
CA HIS A 10 12.34 -18.52 -11.01
C HIS A 10 10.96 -17.84 -10.98
N ARG A 11 10.69 -17.04 -9.95
CA ARG A 11 9.41 -16.32 -9.86
C ARG A 11 9.26 -15.23 -10.93
N CYS A 12 10.36 -14.62 -11.37
CA CYS A 12 10.33 -13.74 -12.54
C CYS A 12 10.05 -14.49 -13.84
N ASP A 13 10.53 -15.73 -13.99
CA ASP A 13 10.22 -16.55 -15.17
C ASP A 13 8.74 -16.98 -15.16
N ASP A 14 8.20 -17.41 -14.02
CA ASP A 14 6.77 -17.71 -13.86
C ASP A 14 5.91 -16.47 -14.20
N ALA A 15 6.36 -15.30 -13.74
CA ALA A 15 5.69 -14.01 -13.98
C ALA A 15 5.61 -13.62 -15.47
N LYS A 16 6.48 -14.18 -16.33
CA LYS A 16 6.41 -13.96 -17.78
C LYS A 16 5.21 -14.66 -18.42
N GLU A 17 4.76 -15.76 -17.83
CA GLU A 17 3.63 -16.55 -18.35
C GLU A 17 2.29 -16.09 -17.77
N ASN A 18 2.27 -15.78 -16.46
CA ASN A 18 1.04 -15.48 -15.74
C ASN A 18 0.80 -13.98 -15.46
N GLN A 19 1.75 -13.09 -15.84
CA GLN A 19 1.70 -11.64 -15.59
C GLN A 19 1.58 -11.24 -14.10
N ALA A 20 1.90 -12.16 -13.20
CA ALA A 20 1.82 -12.02 -11.75
C ALA A 20 3.19 -12.24 -11.13
N LEU A 21 3.81 -11.15 -10.68
CA LEU A 21 5.12 -11.21 -10.05
C LEU A 21 4.98 -11.40 -8.54
N ASP A 22 5.22 -12.61 -8.06
CA ASP A 22 5.33 -12.88 -6.63
C ASP A 22 6.80 -12.76 -6.19
N LEU A 23 7.11 -11.80 -5.34
CA LEU A 23 8.39 -11.63 -4.65
C LEU A 23 8.19 -11.58 -3.13
N SER A 24 7.07 -12.12 -2.64
CA SER A 24 6.77 -12.21 -1.21
C SER A 24 7.80 -13.06 -0.47
N ASN A 25 8.09 -12.73 0.79
CA ASN A 25 8.97 -13.51 1.67
C ASN A 25 10.36 -13.82 1.07
N CYS A 26 10.96 -12.82 0.41
CA CYS A 26 12.28 -12.92 -0.21
C CYS A 26 13.38 -12.19 0.59
N GLN A 27 13.03 -11.64 1.77
CA GLN A 27 13.94 -10.84 2.62
C GLN A 27 14.55 -9.65 1.87
N LEU A 28 13.81 -9.07 0.93
CA LEU A 28 14.27 -7.97 0.10
C LEU A 28 14.31 -6.68 0.91
N MET A 29 15.44 -5.98 0.88
CA MET A 29 15.55 -4.60 1.38
C MET A 29 15.06 -3.57 0.35
N GLN A 30 15.10 -3.94 -0.93
CA GLN A 30 14.66 -3.17 -2.08
C GLN A 30 14.41 -4.12 -3.25
N VAL A 31 13.66 -3.69 -4.26
CA VAL A 31 13.51 -4.43 -5.52
C VAL A 31 14.88 -4.49 -6.22
N PRO A 32 15.45 -5.70 -6.47
CA PRO A 32 16.76 -5.83 -7.10
C PRO A 32 16.76 -5.35 -8.55
N ASP A 33 17.89 -4.78 -9.01
CA ASP A 33 18.03 -4.34 -10.40
C ASP A 33 17.82 -5.47 -11.41
N ALA A 34 18.15 -6.72 -11.05
CA ALA A 34 17.90 -7.90 -11.88
C ALA A 34 16.40 -8.06 -12.23
N VAL A 35 15.48 -7.73 -11.33
CA VAL A 35 14.03 -7.82 -11.59
C VAL A 35 13.64 -6.87 -12.73
N TYR A 36 14.17 -5.65 -12.75
CA TYR A 36 13.91 -4.69 -13.83
C TYR A 36 14.43 -5.18 -15.19
N HIS A 37 15.55 -5.93 -15.20
CA HIS A 37 16.11 -6.52 -16.41
C HIS A 37 15.29 -7.72 -16.89
N LEU A 38 14.93 -8.63 -15.97
CA LEU A 38 14.15 -9.84 -16.28
C LEU A 38 12.73 -9.52 -16.75
N MET A 39 12.12 -8.48 -16.17
CA MET A 39 10.76 -8.04 -16.47
C MET A 39 10.72 -6.89 -17.49
N ARG A 40 11.81 -6.67 -18.25
CA ARG A 40 11.88 -5.57 -19.22
C ARG A 40 10.81 -5.68 -20.30
N HIS A 41 10.48 -6.90 -20.73
CA HIS A 41 9.55 -7.20 -21.81
C HIS A 41 8.23 -7.80 -21.33
N THR A 42 7.96 -7.73 -20.02
CA THR A 42 6.77 -8.32 -19.41
C THR A 42 5.90 -7.23 -18.84
N GLU A 43 4.63 -7.26 -19.22
CA GLU A 43 3.60 -6.40 -18.65
C GLU A 43 2.98 -7.12 -17.45
N LEU A 44 3.23 -6.59 -16.26
CA LEU A 44 2.68 -7.13 -15.03
C LEU A 44 1.31 -6.55 -14.74
N LYS A 45 0.38 -7.42 -14.34
CA LYS A 45 -0.94 -7.07 -13.83
C LYS A 45 -0.96 -7.10 -12.31
N THR A 46 -0.29 -8.06 -11.71
CA THR A 46 -0.24 -8.17 -10.24
C THR A 46 1.20 -8.26 -9.77
N CYS A 47 1.47 -7.70 -8.61
CA CYS A 47 2.79 -7.75 -7.98
C CYS A 47 2.65 -7.88 -6.48
N ASP A 48 3.23 -8.95 -5.93
CA ASP A 48 3.29 -9.18 -4.51
C ASP A 48 4.73 -9.00 -4.00
N LEU A 49 4.93 -8.01 -3.13
CA LEU A 49 6.19 -7.69 -2.47
C LEU A 49 6.06 -7.82 -0.94
N SER A 50 5.02 -8.50 -0.46
CA SER A 50 4.74 -8.65 0.96
C SER A 50 5.79 -9.46 1.71
N ASP A 51 5.79 -9.38 3.04
CA ASP A 51 6.70 -10.15 3.91
C ASP A 51 8.19 -9.95 3.57
N ASN A 52 8.58 -8.72 3.30
CA ASN A 52 9.97 -8.36 3.03
C ASN A 52 10.45 -7.33 4.07
N VAL A 53 11.63 -6.76 3.85
CA VAL A 53 12.19 -5.68 4.68
C VAL A 53 12.38 -4.41 3.84
N ILE A 54 11.46 -4.18 2.89
CA ILE A 54 11.52 -3.05 1.98
C ILE A 54 11.23 -1.79 2.77
N THR A 55 12.13 -0.82 2.66
CA THR A 55 12.00 0.49 3.31
C THR A 55 11.52 1.58 2.35
N LYS A 56 11.77 1.39 1.05
CA LYS A 56 11.41 2.33 0.00
C LYS A 56 11.20 1.64 -1.34
N ILE A 57 10.24 2.14 -2.11
CA ILE A 57 10.08 1.82 -3.53
C ILE A 57 10.64 3.00 -4.33
N PRO A 58 11.58 2.77 -5.27
CA PRO A 58 12.13 3.86 -6.07
C PRO A 58 11.13 4.33 -7.14
N PRO A 59 11.17 5.61 -7.55
CA PRO A 59 10.31 6.16 -8.61
C PRO A 59 10.25 5.31 -9.88
N LYS A 60 11.40 4.78 -10.31
CA LYS A 60 11.51 3.91 -11.48
C LYS A 60 10.61 2.66 -11.43
N PHE A 61 10.21 2.21 -10.25
CA PHE A 61 9.28 1.10 -10.09
C PHE A 61 7.89 1.46 -10.60
N ALA A 62 7.36 2.61 -10.17
CA ALA A 62 6.03 3.06 -10.57
C ALA A 62 5.96 3.30 -12.10
N VAL A 63 7.00 3.91 -12.66
CA VAL A 63 7.11 4.15 -14.10
C VAL A 63 7.20 2.83 -14.88
N LYS A 64 8.01 1.88 -14.42
CA LYS A 64 8.23 0.60 -15.11
C LYS A 64 6.99 -0.30 -15.08
N PHE A 65 6.28 -0.32 -13.96
CA PHE A 65 5.18 -1.24 -13.70
C PHE A 65 3.81 -0.53 -13.63
N ASN A 66 3.61 0.50 -14.47
CA ASN A 66 2.40 1.31 -14.50
C ASN A 66 1.11 0.57 -14.96
N LEU A 67 1.25 -0.66 -15.45
CA LEU A 67 0.15 -1.54 -15.87
C LEU A 67 -0.38 -2.44 -14.76
N ILE A 68 0.25 -2.43 -13.57
CA ILE A 68 -0.20 -3.21 -12.41
C ILE A 68 -1.57 -2.70 -11.96
N THR A 69 -2.49 -3.62 -11.73
CA THR A 69 -3.81 -3.42 -11.14
C THR A 69 -3.83 -3.73 -9.64
N ASP A 70 -3.01 -4.68 -9.20
CA ASP A 70 -2.97 -5.12 -7.79
C ASP A 70 -1.52 -5.13 -7.28
N LEU A 71 -1.24 -4.30 -6.28
CA LEU A 71 0.07 -4.18 -5.65
C LEU A 71 -0.02 -4.46 -4.15
N ASN A 72 0.67 -5.50 -3.71
CA ASN A 72 0.79 -5.84 -2.29
C ASN A 72 2.19 -5.45 -1.77
N LEU A 73 2.24 -4.48 -0.87
CA LEU A 73 3.43 -4.03 -0.13
C LEU A 73 3.30 -4.30 1.38
N SER A 74 2.34 -5.13 1.79
CA SER A 74 2.09 -5.40 3.20
C SER A 74 3.29 -6.05 3.90
N HIS A 75 3.35 -5.99 5.23
CA HIS A 75 4.41 -6.64 6.01
C HIS A 75 5.83 -6.23 5.55
N ASN A 76 6.06 -4.92 5.50
CA ASN A 76 7.34 -4.32 5.16
C ASN A 76 7.73 -3.25 6.19
N GLN A 77 8.76 -2.46 5.92
CA GLN A 77 9.24 -1.39 6.79
C GLN A 77 9.12 -0.02 6.10
N MET A 78 8.12 0.14 5.23
CA MET A 78 7.93 1.36 4.47
C MET A 78 7.32 2.45 5.34
N SER A 79 7.77 3.68 5.13
CA SER A 79 7.21 4.87 5.79
C SER A 79 6.70 5.91 4.79
N LYS A 80 7.01 5.74 3.50
CA LYS A 80 6.69 6.68 2.41
C LYS A 80 6.52 5.92 1.09
N LEU A 81 5.70 6.48 0.21
CA LEU A 81 5.63 6.12 -1.21
C LEU A 81 6.12 7.30 -2.07
N PRO A 82 6.80 7.03 -3.20
CA PRO A 82 7.21 8.07 -4.14
C PRO A 82 5.99 8.74 -4.80
N GLU A 83 6.10 10.01 -5.19
CA GLU A 83 4.99 10.72 -5.83
C GLU A 83 4.62 10.11 -7.18
N GLU A 84 5.60 9.51 -7.86
CA GLU A 84 5.48 8.81 -9.14
C GLU A 84 4.55 7.59 -9.04
N CYS A 85 4.23 7.08 -7.84
CA CYS A 85 3.17 6.09 -7.69
C CYS A 85 1.81 6.60 -8.23
N ALA A 86 1.58 7.92 -8.26
CA ALA A 86 0.39 8.49 -8.88
C ALA A 86 0.30 8.20 -10.41
N GLU A 87 1.42 7.89 -11.06
CA GLU A 87 1.48 7.52 -12.48
C GLU A 87 1.06 6.08 -12.75
N MET A 88 0.85 5.26 -11.70
CA MET A 88 0.30 3.91 -11.82
C MET A 88 -1.21 3.96 -12.13
N GLY A 89 -1.55 4.48 -13.31
CA GLY A 89 -2.91 4.80 -13.72
C GLY A 89 -3.86 3.60 -13.88
N ASN A 90 -3.35 2.38 -13.76
CA ASN A 90 -4.15 1.15 -13.76
C ASN A 90 -4.29 0.50 -12.39
N LEU A 91 -3.66 1.05 -11.34
CA LEU A 91 -3.69 0.45 -10.02
C LEU A 91 -5.08 0.58 -9.42
N GLU A 92 -5.70 -0.55 -9.10
CA GLU A 92 -7.04 -0.68 -8.53
C GLU A 92 -7.03 -1.06 -7.05
N ARG A 93 -6.06 -1.88 -6.65
CA ARG A 93 -5.89 -2.34 -5.26
C ARG A 93 -4.45 -2.13 -4.80
N LEU A 94 -4.32 -1.45 -3.66
CA LEU A 94 -3.04 -1.23 -2.99
C LEU A 94 -3.13 -1.69 -1.54
N ASP A 95 -2.21 -2.58 -1.15
CA ASP A 95 -2.04 -3.00 0.23
C ASP A 95 -0.71 -2.47 0.77
N ILE A 96 -0.79 -1.58 1.76
CA ILE A 96 0.35 -1.06 2.53
C ILE A 96 0.22 -1.41 4.01
N SER A 97 -0.60 -2.41 4.36
CA SER A 97 -0.80 -2.83 5.75
C SER A 97 0.49 -3.32 6.41
N HIS A 98 0.56 -3.33 7.74
CA HIS A 98 1.75 -3.81 8.46
C HIS A 98 3.06 -3.13 8.01
N ASN A 99 3.05 -1.81 7.97
CA ASN A 99 4.20 -0.97 7.64
C ASN A 99 4.40 0.09 8.74
N SER A 100 5.15 1.16 8.45
CA SER A 100 5.44 2.26 9.38
C SER A 100 5.02 3.62 8.83
N PHE A 101 3.92 3.67 8.08
CA PHE A 101 3.37 4.93 7.58
C PHE A 101 2.82 5.78 8.75
N ILE A 102 3.22 7.05 8.81
CA ILE A 102 2.77 8.03 9.81
C ILE A 102 1.60 8.88 9.30
N SER A 103 1.52 9.04 7.98
CA SER A 103 0.43 9.69 7.26
C SER A 103 0.21 8.96 5.94
N LEU A 104 -0.96 9.18 5.33
CA LEU A 104 -1.26 8.65 4.02
C LEU A 104 -0.51 9.46 2.94
N PRO A 105 0.24 8.83 2.01
CA PRO A 105 1.01 9.55 1.01
C PRO A 105 0.11 10.21 -0.05
N ASN A 106 0.43 11.46 -0.40
CA ASN A 106 -0.37 12.30 -1.32
C ASN A 106 -0.60 11.68 -2.71
N CYS A 107 0.28 10.78 -3.15
CA CYS A 107 0.13 10.08 -4.42
C CYS A 107 -1.17 9.28 -4.51
N ILE A 108 -1.66 8.73 -3.39
CA ILE A 108 -2.87 7.91 -3.32
C ILE A 108 -4.10 8.70 -3.74
N PHE A 109 -4.22 9.96 -3.32
CA PHE A 109 -5.35 10.83 -3.67
C PHE A 109 -5.40 11.17 -5.17
N LYS A 110 -4.27 11.03 -5.87
CA LYS A 110 -4.13 11.34 -7.30
C LYS A 110 -4.28 10.12 -8.20
N MET A 111 -4.39 8.90 -7.65
CA MET A 111 -4.50 7.68 -8.46
C MET A 111 -5.89 7.60 -9.11
N PRO A 112 -5.99 7.55 -10.44
CA PRO A 112 -7.26 7.69 -11.14
C PRO A 112 -8.14 6.43 -11.07
N LYS A 113 -7.59 5.27 -10.73
CA LYS A 113 -8.33 3.99 -10.71
C LYS A 113 -8.24 3.23 -9.38
N LEU A 114 -7.64 3.82 -8.35
CA LEU A 114 -7.48 3.12 -7.07
C LEU A 114 -8.85 3.03 -6.37
N HIS A 115 -9.40 1.82 -6.28
CA HIS A 115 -10.69 1.55 -5.66
C HIS A 115 -10.54 1.10 -4.21
N GLN A 116 -9.51 0.30 -3.92
CA GLN A 116 -9.30 -0.30 -2.61
C GLN A 116 -7.91 0.01 -2.08
N LEU A 117 -7.86 0.54 -0.86
CA LEU A 117 -6.64 0.79 -0.12
C LEU A 117 -6.70 0.07 1.23
N LYS A 118 -5.72 -0.77 1.51
CA LYS A 118 -5.50 -1.33 2.84
C LYS A 118 -4.30 -0.65 3.47
N ALA A 119 -4.52 0.04 4.58
CA ALA A 119 -3.50 0.74 5.35
C ALA A 119 -3.56 0.39 6.85
N SER A 120 -4.13 -0.77 7.17
CA SER A 120 -4.21 -1.26 8.55
C SER A 120 -2.83 -1.56 9.14
N ASP A 121 -2.74 -1.60 10.47
CA ASP A 121 -1.48 -1.90 11.18
C ASP A 121 -0.31 -1.00 10.75
N ASN A 122 -0.56 0.31 10.75
CA ASN A 122 0.46 1.33 10.53
C ASN A 122 0.53 2.26 11.76
N ARG A 123 1.22 3.39 11.62
CA ARG A 123 1.34 4.42 12.65
C ARG A 123 0.65 5.72 12.22
N ILE A 124 -0.43 5.60 11.44
CA ILE A 124 -1.12 6.75 10.87
C ILE A 124 -1.84 7.50 12.00
N VAL A 125 -1.43 8.73 12.25
CA VAL A 125 -2.02 9.59 13.31
C VAL A 125 -3.00 10.59 12.72
N ASP A 126 -2.69 11.08 11.52
CA ASP A 126 -3.40 12.15 10.86
C ASP A 126 -3.61 11.86 9.37
N ILE A 127 -4.77 12.26 8.87
CA ILE A 127 -5.24 12.02 7.51
C ILE A 127 -5.96 13.27 7.04
N GLU A 128 -5.57 13.78 5.89
CA GLU A 128 -6.27 14.87 5.21
C GLU A 128 -7.60 14.35 4.64
N VAL A 129 -8.65 14.47 5.44
CA VAL A 129 -10.00 13.96 5.15
C VAL A 129 -10.56 14.55 3.85
N ASP A 130 -10.29 15.83 3.59
CA ASP A 130 -10.77 16.52 2.39
C ASP A 130 -10.20 15.86 1.13
N TYR A 131 -8.88 15.65 1.06
CA TYR A 131 -8.24 14.95 -0.05
C TYR A 131 -8.69 13.50 -0.20
N LEU A 132 -8.96 12.81 0.93
CA LEU A 132 -9.50 11.46 0.89
C LEU A 132 -10.89 11.44 0.22
N THR A 133 -11.76 12.40 0.54
CA THR A 133 -13.10 12.49 -0.06
C THR A 133 -13.10 12.95 -1.51
N GLU A 134 -12.11 13.75 -1.90
CA GLU A 134 -11.90 14.21 -3.28
C GLU A 134 -11.25 13.16 -4.19
N ALA A 135 -10.71 12.07 -3.61
CA ALA A 135 -10.12 10.99 -4.40
C ALA A 135 -11.10 10.50 -5.49
N PRO A 136 -10.63 10.37 -6.75
CA PRO A 136 -11.52 10.24 -7.89
C PRO A 136 -12.28 8.91 -7.91
N SER A 137 -11.64 7.83 -7.46
CA SER A 137 -12.13 6.46 -7.66
C SER A 137 -12.12 5.60 -6.39
N LEU A 138 -11.69 6.16 -5.25
CA LEU A 138 -11.52 5.40 -4.01
C LEU A 138 -12.89 5.02 -3.44
N GLN A 139 -13.08 3.73 -3.18
CA GLN A 139 -14.35 3.17 -2.69
C GLN A 139 -14.21 2.59 -1.29
N THR A 140 -13.06 2.01 -0.96
CA THR A 140 -12.85 1.37 0.34
C THR A 140 -11.45 1.65 0.85
N VAL A 141 -11.38 2.04 2.13
CA VAL A 141 -10.12 2.30 2.82
C VAL A 141 -10.16 1.66 4.20
N ASP A 142 -9.14 0.86 4.48
CA ASP A 142 -8.94 0.25 5.79
C ASP A 142 -7.83 0.96 6.55
N PHE A 143 -8.18 1.57 7.68
CA PHE A 143 -7.27 2.21 8.62
C PHE A 143 -7.25 1.53 9.99
N GLN A 144 -7.77 0.31 10.12
CA GLN A 144 -7.74 -0.41 11.39
C GLN A 144 -6.33 -0.49 11.97
N ARG A 145 -6.23 -0.49 13.30
CA ARG A 145 -4.97 -0.65 14.03
C ARG A 145 -3.95 0.45 13.70
N ASN A 146 -4.45 1.67 13.55
CA ASN A 146 -3.67 2.90 13.49
C ASN A 146 -4.02 3.83 14.66
N PRO A 147 -3.05 4.58 15.21
CA PRO A 147 -3.27 5.56 16.27
C PRO A 147 -3.90 6.86 15.76
N ILE A 148 -5.02 6.76 15.02
CA ILE A 148 -5.71 7.92 14.46
C ILE A 148 -6.30 8.76 15.59
N THR A 149 -6.07 10.08 15.52
CA THR A 149 -6.59 11.03 16.51
C THR A 149 -8.12 10.99 16.58
N PRO A 150 -8.76 11.08 17.76
CA PRO A 150 -10.22 11.02 17.90
C PRO A 150 -10.98 11.98 16.98
N ARG A 151 -10.45 13.20 16.80
CA ARG A 151 -10.98 14.21 15.86
C ARG A 151 -11.07 13.68 14.43
N ILE A 152 -9.99 13.08 13.93
CA ILE A 152 -9.94 12.52 12.57
C ILE A 152 -10.83 11.29 12.46
N HIS A 153 -10.86 10.43 13.48
CA HIS A 153 -11.78 9.29 13.55
C HIS A 153 -13.24 9.74 13.38
N GLU A 154 -13.62 10.81 14.08
CA GLU A 154 -14.95 11.42 13.97
C GLU A 154 -15.24 11.93 12.55
N GLN A 155 -14.29 12.64 11.94
CA GLN A 155 -14.43 13.13 10.57
C GLN A 155 -14.54 11.99 9.55
N LEU A 156 -13.71 10.95 9.69
CA LEU A 156 -13.74 9.77 8.83
C LEU A 156 -15.05 8.98 8.97
N SER A 157 -15.59 8.87 10.19
CA SER A 157 -16.87 8.19 10.44
C SER A 157 -18.08 8.87 9.78
N ARG A 158 -17.95 10.16 9.46
CA ARG A 158 -18.98 10.97 8.79
C ARG A 158 -18.90 10.87 7.26
N ILE A 159 -17.83 10.30 6.71
CA ILE A 159 -17.71 10.09 5.27
C ILE A 159 -18.71 9.00 4.84
N THR A 160 -19.55 9.32 3.86
CA THR A 160 -20.51 8.36 3.27
C THR A 160 -20.15 7.98 1.83
N LYS A 161 -19.28 8.76 1.17
CA LYS A 161 -18.85 8.51 -0.22
C LYS A 161 -17.94 7.29 -0.35
N ILE A 162 -17.17 6.99 0.69
CA ILE A 162 -16.14 5.95 0.74
C ILE A 162 -16.39 5.09 1.98
N ILE A 163 -16.26 3.78 1.85
CA ILE A 163 -16.32 2.85 2.96
C ILE A 163 -15.01 2.95 3.73
N VAL A 164 -15.06 3.58 4.91
CA VAL A 164 -13.89 3.71 5.79
C VAL A 164 -14.00 2.70 6.93
N ILE A 165 -13.03 1.79 7.01
CA ILE A 165 -12.93 0.80 8.07
C ILE A 165 -11.97 1.34 9.13
N LEU A 166 -12.46 1.55 10.34
CA LEU A 166 -11.71 2.11 11.46
C LEU A 166 -11.62 1.10 12.60
N SER A 167 -10.60 1.25 13.45
CA SER A 167 -10.60 0.57 14.74
C SER A 167 -11.75 1.08 15.62
N PRO A 168 -12.27 0.22 16.51
CA PRO A 168 -13.13 0.68 17.60
C PRO A 168 -12.41 1.79 18.37
N ARG A 169 -13.15 2.85 18.75
CA ARG A 169 -12.60 3.85 19.67
C ARG A 169 -12.23 3.12 20.97
N GLN A 170 -10.99 3.27 21.42
CA GLN A 170 -10.68 3.00 22.80
C GLN A 170 -11.31 4.15 23.58
N THR A 171 -12.47 3.90 24.18
CA THR A 171 -13.01 4.77 25.23
C THR A 171 -11.96 4.79 26.33
N GLU A 172 -11.38 5.95 26.61
CA GLU A 172 -10.48 6.08 27.75
C GLU A 172 -11.28 5.71 29.01
N ASP A 173 -10.70 4.94 29.94
CA ASP A 173 -11.38 4.44 31.15
C ASP A 173 -12.03 5.57 32.00
N TRP A 174 -11.69 6.83 31.75
CA TRP A 174 -12.29 8.01 32.38
C TRP A 174 -13.66 8.40 31.82
N GLU A 175 -14.04 7.95 30.61
CA GLU A 175 -15.38 8.17 30.03
C GLU A 175 -16.46 7.27 30.67
N ASP A 176 -16.05 6.16 31.29
CA ASP A 176 -16.93 5.23 32.02
C ASP A 176 -17.13 5.63 33.50
N LEU A 177 -16.46 6.70 33.95
CA LEU A 177 -16.72 7.31 35.27
C LEU A 177 -17.88 8.29 35.17
N THR A 178 -19.04 7.80 34.73
CA THR A 178 -20.30 8.48 35.04
C THR A 178 -20.67 8.12 36.48
N ILE A 179 -20.42 9.05 37.40
CA ILE A 179 -20.99 9.04 38.77
C ILE A 179 -22.51 9.15 38.68
#